data_AF-A0A8H9K5B8-F1
#
_entry.id   AF-A0A8H9K5B8-F1
#
_cell.length_a   1.000
_cell.length_b   1.000
_cell.length_c   1.000
_cell.angle_alpha   90.00
_cell.angle_beta   90.00
_cell.angle_gamma   90.00
#
_symmetry.space_group_name_H-M   'P 1'
#
loop_
_entity.id
_entity.type
_entity.pdbx_description
1 polymer ?
#
loop_
_entity_poly.entity_id
_entity_poly.type
_entity_poly.pdbx_seq_one_letter_code
_entity_poly.pdbx_strand_id
1 'polypeptide(L)'
;MGIVKEIANTSEDYEFYPTTTEIINSVVSDINKHFNGANSFLDIGAGDGRVLSAILKSKKPSHLASEFSSSLFFGDYQTHKRPVELMAIEKSRKLVDVLPAEIFPIGNDFFNMTLMSIDATVTFSNPPYSIYVQWVMKVLSETRSKAVYLVIPISWENNKHISDKIEERNATVTELGRFSFKDAERKANIETALLRIELPHDDDQKNQPLHKWVKENILYSESFEQANEKQPISSLLSSQSSGKGALVNGSDYISSLLELYQQQSTKLLEDFRAVNSLSKAAIDALNLNVINVSRRMNDAINSLKQEFWHELFSRLDSIYMNLPSNRAHGFKSLLMKRTVADFSEENIRNLLSWIHNSITLFDSEMFEDVIGGFMNGVNTQCYKSNKSTFIDANWRYNADKNKNTQYMLKTKRVVYSEITLSEGINEDGKLLSSLFSVIQDMLVMANNRGYDTSKSFDTLNQHVWASGKSLELCYYNAELDEDEILFSVKAFKKANLHFHFNERFINEINVEWGRLKGWVSSAKQASDEMGIDIEECIKLFDKQVSHRIQNNPILIG
;
A
#
# COMPACT_ATOMS: atom_id res chain seq x y z
N MET A 1 -1.05 6.40 -25.26
CA MET A 1 -2.43 6.82 -25.61
C MET A 1 -3.05 7.34 -24.31
N GLY A 2 -3.87 8.40 -24.32
CA GLY A 2 -4.38 8.98 -23.06
C GLY A 2 -5.50 8.13 -22.46
N ILE A 3 -5.52 7.97 -21.12
CA ILE A 3 -6.49 7.13 -20.39
C ILE A 3 -7.95 7.46 -20.74
N VAL A 4 -8.25 8.73 -20.99
CA VAL A 4 -9.58 9.20 -21.43
C VAL A 4 -10.03 8.53 -22.73
N LYS A 5 -9.10 8.29 -23.68
CA LYS A 5 -9.42 7.60 -24.93
C LYS A 5 -9.63 6.09 -24.75
N GLU A 6 -9.05 5.50 -23.70
CA GLU A 6 -9.12 4.06 -23.42
C GLU A 6 -10.39 3.64 -22.66
N ILE A 7 -10.96 4.57 -21.89
CA ILE A 7 -12.24 4.39 -21.19
C ILE A 7 -13.44 4.90 -21.98
N ALA A 8 -13.23 5.78 -22.97
CA ALA A 8 -14.31 6.32 -23.80
C ALA A 8 -15.19 5.22 -24.42
N ASN A 9 -16.51 5.39 -24.34
CA ASN A 9 -17.53 4.43 -24.82
C ASN A 9 -17.57 3.07 -24.10
N THR A 10 -16.98 2.96 -22.91
CA THR A 10 -17.14 1.79 -22.03
C THR A 10 -18.22 2.06 -20.98
N SER A 11 -18.72 1.02 -20.29
CA SER A 11 -19.59 1.20 -19.11
C SER A 11 -18.89 1.92 -17.95
N GLU A 12 -17.57 2.08 -18.03
CA GLU A 12 -16.74 2.80 -17.08
C GLU A 12 -16.56 4.30 -17.44
N ASP A 13 -17.16 4.76 -18.55
CA ASP A 13 -17.09 6.13 -19.05
C ASP A 13 -18.12 7.09 -18.43
N TYR A 14 -18.65 6.78 -17.24
CA TYR A 14 -19.74 7.53 -16.64
C TYR A 14 -19.27 8.92 -16.19
N GLU A 15 -19.32 9.88 -17.12
CA GLU A 15 -19.03 11.30 -16.89
C GLU A 15 -17.70 11.58 -16.17
N PHE A 16 -16.67 10.79 -16.49
CA PHE A 16 -15.32 11.09 -16.01
C PHE A 16 -14.79 12.35 -16.69
N TYR A 17 -14.74 13.47 -15.96
CA TYR A 17 -14.16 14.74 -16.40
C TYR A 17 -12.80 14.96 -15.71
N PRO A 18 -11.67 14.75 -16.39
CA PRO A 18 -10.37 14.92 -15.75
C PRO A 18 -10.17 16.37 -15.30
N THR A 19 -9.89 16.56 -14.01
CA THR A 19 -9.66 17.89 -13.44
C THR A 19 -8.50 18.58 -14.16
N THR A 20 -8.71 19.83 -14.57
CA THR A 20 -7.72 20.60 -15.33
C THR A 20 -6.56 21.06 -14.45
N THR A 21 -5.39 21.31 -15.06
CA THR A 21 -4.21 21.82 -14.34
C THR A 21 -4.48 23.15 -13.63
N GLU A 22 -5.31 24.02 -14.21
CA GLU A 22 -5.68 25.31 -13.62
C GLU A 22 -6.45 25.13 -12.30
N ILE A 23 -7.43 24.22 -12.29
CA ILE A 23 -8.20 23.89 -11.08
C ILE A 23 -7.28 23.24 -10.04
N ILE A 24 -6.45 22.27 -10.45
CA ILE A 24 -5.50 21.59 -9.57
C ILE A 24 -4.56 22.59 -8.89
N ASN A 25 -4.00 23.53 -9.65
CA ASN A 25 -3.11 24.56 -9.11
C ASN A 25 -3.82 25.45 -8.10
N SER A 26 -5.07 25.80 -8.36
CA SER A 26 -5.90 26.62 -7.46
C SER A 26 -6.17 25.89 -6.14
N VAL A 27 -6.56 24.62 -6.20
CA VAL A 27 -6.76 23.75 -5.02
C VAL A 27 -5.47 23.62 -4.21
N VAL A 28 -4.35 23.27 -4.86
CA VAL A 28 -3.06 23.08 -4.19
C VAL A 28 -2.57 24.37 -3.53
N SER A 29 -2.70 25.51 -4.22
CA SER A 29 -2.33 26.81 -3.66
C SER A 29 -3.16 27.15 -2.42
N ASP A 30 -4.48 26.94 -2.46
CA ASP A 30 -5.36 27.23 -1.34
C ASP A 30 -5.12 26.28 -0.15
N ILE A 31 -4.92 24.98 -0.41
CA ILE A 31 -4.53 23.99 0.61
C ILE A 31 -3.23 24.40 1.30
N ASN A 32 -2.20 24.82 0.56
CA ASN A 32 -0.93 25.21 1.17
C ASN A 32 -1.03 26.49 1.99
N LYS A 33 -1.98 27.38 1.66
CA LYS A 33 -2.21 28.62 2.39
C LYS A 33 -3.03 28.42 3.66
N HIS A 34 -4.11 27.64 3.59
CA HIS A 34 -5.10 27.52 4.67
C HIS A 34 -5.01 26.20 5.45
N PHE A 35 -4.47 25.14 4.84
CA PHE A 35 -4.40 23.78 5.40
C PHE A 35 -2.98 23.22 5.28
N ASN A 36 -1.94 24.03 5.51
CA ASN A 36 -0.55 23.61 5.37
C ASN A 36 -0.22 22.38 6.23
N GLY A 37 -0.78 22.29 7.44
CA GLY A 37 -0.60 21.17 8.36
C GLY A 37 -1.43 19.92 8.05
N ALA A 38 -2.28 19.92 7.01
CA ALA A 38 -3.06 18.76 6.64
C ALA A 38 -2.16 17.63 6.11
N ASN A 39 -2.40 16.42 6.61
CA ASN A 39 -1.64 15.22 6.26
C ASN A 39 -2.53 14.07 5.78
N SER A 40 -3.86 14.19 5.76
CA SER A 40 -4.77 13.19 5.21
C SER A 40 -5.75 13.80 4.22
N PHE A 41 -5.82 13.21 3.02
CA PHE A 41 -6.57 13.71 1.87
C PHE A 41 -7.42 12.61 1.25
N LEU A 42 -8.67 12.94 0.92
CA LEU A 42 -9.60 12.06 0.22
C LEU A 42 -10.00 12.69 -1.12
N ASP A 43 -9.99 11.89 -2.19
CA ASP A 43 -10.55 12.24 -3.49
C ASP A 43 -11.72 11.29 -3.82
N ILE A 44 -12.91 11.86 -4.05
CA ILE A 44 -14.13 11.11 -4.35
C ILE A 44 -14.45 11.28 -5.83
N GLY A 45 -14.50 10.17 -6.57
CA GLY A 45 -14.46 10.20 -8.04
C GLY A 45 -13.05 10.54 -8.52
N ALA A 46 -12.06 9.86 -7.94
CA ALA A 46 -10.65 10.24 -8.05
C ALA A 46 -10.07 10.10 -9.46
N GLY A 47 -10.71 9.29 -10.31
CA GLY A 47 -10.23 8.96 -11.64
C GLY A 47 -8.81 8.42 -11.61
N ASP A 48 -7.90 9.07 -12.34
CA ASP A 48 -6.49 8.69 -12.40
C ASP A 48 -5.65 9.21 -11.21
N GLY A 49 -6.27 9.84 -10.21
CA GLY A 49 -5.60 10.31 -9.00
C GLY A 49 -4.70 11.53 -9.21
N ARG A 50 -4.83 12.27 -10.32
CA ARG A 50 -3.97 13.42 -10.65
C ARG A 50 -4.01 14.55 -9.61
N VAL A 51 -5.14 14.75 -8.93
CA VAL A 51 -5.30 15.80 -7.91
C VAL A 51 -4.50 15.43 -6.66
N LEU A 52 -4.68 14.21 -6.14
CA LEU A 52 -3.90 13.68 -5.01
C LEU A 52 -2.41 13.64 -5.32
N SER A 53 -2.03 13.28 -6.56
CA SER A 53 -0.65 13.32 -7.02
C SER A 53 -0.05 14.72 -6.98
N ALA A 54 -0.83 15.75 -7.35
CA ALA A 54 -0.38 17.13 -7.29
C ALA A 54 -0.24 17.64 -5.85
N ILE A 55 -1.17 17.27 -4.96
CA ILE A 55 -1.08 17.55 -3.52
C ILE A 55 0.19 16.92 -2.93
N LEU A 56 0.46 15.66 -3.26
CA LEU A 56 1.67 14.97 -2.81
C LEU A 56 2.93 15.68 -3.27
N LYS A 57 2.99 16.09 -4.54
CA LYS A 57 4.11 16.86 -5.10
C LYS A 57 4.31 18.19 -4.39
N SER A 58 3.24 18.89 -3.99
CA SER A 58 3.38 20.16 -3.29
C SER A 58 3.82 20.02 -1.83
N LYS A 59 3.53 18.88 -1.19
CA LYS A 59 3.95 18.59 0.18
C LYS A 59 5.39 18.03 0.25
N LYS A 60 5.92 17.50 -0.85
CA LYS A 60 7.29 16.98 -0.95
C LYS A 60 8.28 18.06 -1.42
N PRO A 61 9.42 18.27 -0.72
CA PRO A 61 10.58 18.94 -1.28
C PRO A 61 11.12 18.20 -2.51
N SER A 62 11.59 18.95 -3.52
CA SER A 62 12.08 18.44 -4.82
C SER A 62 13.26 17.45 -4.76
N HIS A 63 13.93 17.31 -3.61
CA HIS A 63 15.05 16.38 -3.40
C HIS A 63 14.64 15.03 -2.78
N LEU A 64 13.40 14.86 -2.33
CA LEU A 64 12.91 13.66 -1.61
C LEU A 64 11.93 12.82 -2.48
N ALA A 65 11.85 13.09 -3.78
CA ALA A 65 10.93 12.38 -4.67
C ALA A 65 11.22 10.88 -4.76
N SER A 66 12.50 10.47 -4.66
CA SER A 66 12.92 9.06 -4.59
C SER A 66 12.67 8.43 -3.22
N GLU A 67 12.53 9.24 -2.16
CA GLU A 67 12.40 8.74 -0.79
C GLU A 67 10.99 8.23 -0.46
N PHE A 68 10.00 8.49 -1.30
CA PHE A 68 8.63 8.07 -0.96
C PHE A 68 8.36 6.59 -1.26
N SER A 69 9.02 6.01 -2.27
CA SER A 69 9.04 4.55 -2.44
C SER A 69 9.67 3.89 -1.21
N SER A 70 10.77 4.46 -0.69
CA SER A 70 11.28 4.05 0.61
C SER A 70 10.29 4.35 1.75
N SER A 71 9.53 5.43 1.75
CA SER A 71 8.58 5.71 2.85
C SER A 71 7.36 4.77 2.89
N LEU A 72 6.91 4.27 1.72
CA LEU A 72 5.81 3.30 1.60
C LEU A 72 6.14 1.96 2.27
N PHE A 73 7.41 1.55 2.24
CA PHE A 73 7.89 0.25 2.74
C PHE A 73 8.83 0.31 3.94
N PHE A 74 9.36 1.47 4.31
CA PHE A 74 10.38 1.55 5.35
C PHE A 74 9.91 2.30 6.60
N GLY A 75 8.81 3.05 6.51
CA GLY A 75 8.40 3.95 7.59
C GLY A 75 9.45 5.03 7.79
N ASP A 76 9.09 6.29 7.64
CA ASP A 76 10.06 7.35 7.85
C ASP A 76 10.39 7.47 9.36
N TYR A 77 11.39 6.71 9.82
CA TYR A 77 11.85 6.71 11.22
C TYR A 77 12.70 7.95 11.55
N GLN A 78 13.16 8.70 10.53
CA GLN A 78 14.08 9.83 10.75
C GLN A 78 13.37 11.17 10.83
N THR A 79 12.25 11.35 10.12
CA THR A 79 11.46 12.58 10.26
C THR A 79 10.32 12.38 11.25
N HIS A 80 10.23 13.20 12.29
CA HIS A 80 9.08 13.20 13.21
C HIS A 80 7.78 13.71 12.53
N LYS A 81 7.70 13.68 11.19
CA LYS A 81 6.55 14.14 10.41
C LYS A 81 5.65 12.96 10.11
N ARG A 82 4.36 13.14 10.36
CA ARG A 82 3.35 12.15 9.96
C ARG A 82 3.37 12.01 8.43
N PRO A 83 3.33 10.78 7.89
CA PRO A 83 3.25 10.58 6.44
C PRO A 83 1.97 11.20 5.89
N VAL A 84 2.01 11.58 4.61
CA VAL A 84 0.83 12.06 3.88
C VAL A 84 0.00 10.86 3.47
N GLU A 85 -1.26 10.82 3.92
CA GLU A 85 -2.25 9.80 3.59
C GLU A 85 -3.10 10.29 2.42
N LEU A 86 -3.13 9.52 1.34
CA LEU A 86 -3.89 9.82 0.13
C LEU A 86 -4.89 8.69 -0.11
N MET A 87 -6.17 9.03 -0.13
CA MET A 87 -7.26 8.07 -0.23
C MET A 87 -8.13 8.40 -1.44
N ALA A 88 -8.53 7.39 -2.20
CA ALA A 88 -9.35 7.50 -3.38
C ALA A 88 -10.61 6.64 -3.26
N ILE A 89 -11.73 7.18 -3.71
CA ILE A 89 -12.94 6.43 -4.03
C ILE A 89 -13.12 6.52 -5.54
N GLU A 90 -13.07 5.38 -6.23
CA GLU A 90 -13.19 5.31 -7.68
C GLU A 90 -13.91 4.04 -8.12
N LYS A 91 -14.91 4.22 -8.99
CA LYS A 91 -15.80 3.16 -9.44
C LYS A 91 -15.23 2.41 -10.65
N SER A 92 -14.59 3.11 -11.58
CA SER A 92 -13.99 2.50 -12.78
C SER A 92 -12.78 1.67 -12.41
N ARG A 93 -12.80 0.41 -12.83
CA ARG A 93 -11.68 -0.50 -12.58
C ARG A 93 -10.43 -0.06 -13.35
N LYS A 94 -10.58 0.36 -14.60
CA LYS A 94 -9.45 0.87 -15.40
C LYS A 94 -8.79 2.08 -14.76
N LEU A 95 -9.56 2.97 -14.13
CA LEU A 95 -9.03 4.14 -13.44
C LEU A 95 -8.33 3.75 -12.13
N VAL A 96 -8.88 2.80 -11.37
CA VAL A 96 -8.22 2.23 -10.19
C VAL A 96 -6.87 1.58 -10.55
N ASP A 97 -6.81 0.84 -11.65
CA ASP A 97 -5.59 0.11 -12.05
C ASP A 97 -4.44 1.04 -12.45
N VAL A 98 -4.73 2.29 -12.84
CA VAL A 98 -3.71 3.31 -13.15
C VAL A 98 -3.42 4.27 -12.00
N LEU A 99 -4.03 4.08 -10.82
CA LEU A 99 -3.73 4.89 -9.65
C LEU A 99 -2.24 4.73 -9.26
N PRO A 100 -1.53 5.85 -9.01
CA PRO A 100 -0.22 5.81 -8.38
C PRO A 100 -0.21 4.98 -7.09
N ALA A 101 0.87 4.26 -6.83
CA ALA A 101 1.01 3.38 -5.67
C ALA A 101 0.83 4.14 -4.33
N GLU A 102 1.12 5.43 -4.32
CA GLU A 102 0.93 6.31 -3.17
C GLU A 102 -0.54 6.57 -2.81
N ILE A 103 -1.46 6.39 -3.76
CA ILE A 103 -2.87 6.67 -3.60
C ILE A 103 -3.59 5.36 -3.27
N PHE A 104 -4.29 5.34 -2.13
CA PHE A 104 -4.97 4.15 -1.67
C PHE A 104 -6.45 4.12 -2.10
N PRO A 105 -6.90 3.13 -2.90
CA PRO A 105 -8.32 2.92 -3.14
C PRO A 105 -9.02 2.42 -1.85
N ILE A 106 -9.74 3.31 -1.17
CA ILE A 106 -10.50 2.98 0.06
C ILE A 106 -11.96 2.59 -0.21
N GLY A 107 -12.43 2.78 -1.44
CA GLY A 107 -13.82 2.55 -1.82
C GLY A 107 -14.00 2.48 -3.33
N ASN A 108 -15.07 1.81 -3.75
CA ASN A 108 -15.44 1.68 -5.16
C ASN A 108 -16.66 2.56 -5.52
N ASP A 109 -17.88 2.08 -5.22
CA ASP A 109 -19.10 2.85 -5.49
C ASP A 109 -19.39 3.81 -4.33
N PHE A 110 -19.23 5.11 -4.60
CA PHE A 110 -19.45 6.17 -3.63
C PHE A 110 -20.82 6.07 -2.94
N PHE A 111 -21.90 5.71 -3.65
CA PHE A 111 -23.24 5.66 -3.06
C PHE A 111 -23.48 4.43 -2.18
N ASN A 112 -22.69 3.37 -2.34
CA ASN A 112 -22.82 2.12 -1.59
C ASN A 112 -21.88 2.03 -0.38
N MET A 113 -21.21 3.12 -0.02
CA MET A 113 -20.33 3.20 1.15
C MET A 113 -20.66 4.41 2.03
N THR A 114 -20.11 4.45 3.24
CA THR A 114 -20.26 5.58 4.17
C THR A 114 -18.97 6.37 4.31
N LEU A 115 -19.04 7.70 4.25
CA LEU A 115 -17.89 8.56 4.57
C LEU A 115 -17.67 8.72 6.07
N MET A 116 -18.62 8.31 6.91
CA MET A 116 -18.60 8.56 8.35
C MET A 116 -17.49 7.82 9.09
N SER A 117 -16.88 6.80 8.47
CA SER A 117 -15.74 6.05 9.04
C SER A 117 -14.38 6.50 8.49
N ILE A 118 -14.36 7.42 7.52
CA ILE A 118 -13.14 7.88 6.86
C ILE A 118 -12.63 9.17 7.51
N ASP A 119 -11.38 9.16 7.98
CA ASP A 119 -10.75 10.30 8.64
C ASP A 119 -9.79 11.06 7.71
N ALA A 120 -10.36 11.85 6.81
CA ALA A 120 -9.62 12.75 5.93
C ALA A 120 -9.68 14.19 6.45
N THR A 121 -8.55 14.88 6.54
CA THR A 121 -8.53 16.30 6.92
C THR A 121 -9.15 17.16 5.83
N VAL A 122 -8.86 16.85 4.57
CA VAL A 122 -9.36 17.55 3.38
C VAL A 122 -9.96 16.53 2.42
N THR A 123 -11.18 16.81 1.95
CA THR A 123 -11.83 16.06 0.87
C THR A 123 -11.84 16.91 -0.40
N PHE A 124 -11.56 16.31 -1.56
CA PHE A 124 -11.75 16.90 -2.87
C PHE A 124 -12.74 16.03 -3.68
N SER A 125 -13.52 16.66 -4.57
CA SER A 125 -14.30 15.94 -5.58
C SER A 125 -14.60 16.81 -6.79
N ASN A 126 -14.44 16.23 -7.99
CA ASN A 126 -14.99 16.73 -9.24
C ASN A 126 -16.07 15.73 -9.71
N PRO A 127 -17.31 15.84 -9.19
CA PRO A 127 -18.33 14.81 -9.38
C PRO A 127 -18.84 14.74 -10.82
N PRO A 128 -19.50 13.61 -11.20
CA PRO A 128 -20.34 13.55 -12.39
C PRO A 128 -21.41 14.65 -12.37
N TYR A 129 -21.41 15.53 -13.38
CA TYR A 129 -22.24 16.73 -13.38
C TYR A 129 -23.74 16.46 -13.51
N SER A 130 -24.15 15.31 -14.05
CA SER A 130 -25.56 14.92 -14.12
C SER A 130 -26.20 14.64 -12.75
N ILE A 131 -25.39 14.26 -11.75
CA ILE A 131 -25.85 13.86 -10.41
C ILE A 131 -25.19 14.66 -9.28
N TYR A 132 -24.55 15.79 -9.60
CA TYR A 132 -23.76 16.57 -8.63
C TYR A 132 -24.54 16.95 -7.38
N VAL A 133 -25.86 17.19 -7.48
CA VAL A 133 -26.70 17.54 -6.32
C VAL A 133 -26.72 16.39 -5.32
N GLN A 134 -27.07 15.18 -5.76
CA GLN A 134 -27.12 14.00 -4.89
C GLN A 134 -25.73 13.69 -4.32
N TRP A 135 -24.70 13.86 -5.14
CA TRP A 135 -23.31 13.66 -4.74
C TRP A 135 -22.89 14.62 -3.62
N VAL A 136 -23.08 15.93 -3.81
CA VAL A 136 -22.76 16.98 -2.83
C VAL A 136 -23.56 16.76 -1.54
N MET A 137 -24.85 16.42 -1.65
CA MET A 137 -25.69 16.14 -0.49
C MET A 137 -25.14 14.98 0.35
N LYS A 138 -24.67 13.91 -0.28
CA LYS A 138 -24.03 12.79 0.43
C LYS A 138 -22.70 13.21 1.07
N VAL A 139 -21.82 13.89 0.32
CA VAL A 139 -20.54 14.38 0.85
C VAL A 139 -20.75 15.24 2.09
N LEU A 140 -21.64 16.24 2.01
CA LEU A 140 -21.93 17.15 3.12
C LEU A 140 -22.76 16.51 4.23
N SER A 141 -23.40 15.36 4.01
CA SER A 141 -24.11 14.66 5.08
C SER A 141 -23.19 13.74 5.87
N GLU A 142 -22.11 13.24 5.27
CA GLU A 142 -21.33 12.14 5.86
C GLU A 142 -19.87 12.48 6.17
N THR A 143 -19.28 13.47 5.49
CA THR A 143 -17.84 13.76 5.65
C THR A 143 -17.51 14.34 7.03
N ARG A 144 -16.37 13.89 7.54
CA ARG A 144 -15.71 14.35 8.77
C ARG A 144 -14.60 15.37 8.52
N SER A 145 -14.33 15.71 7.25
CA SER A 145 -13.24 16.62 6.90
C SER A 145 -13.42 18.02 7.47
N LYS A 146 -12.29 18.70 7.66
CA LYS A 146 -12.28 20.13 8.02
C LYS A 146 -12.62 21.01 6.82
N ALA A 147 -12.22 20.58 5.63
CA ALA A 147 -12.52 21.27 4.38
C ALA A 147 -12.91 20.29 3.26
N VAL A 148 -13.86 20.73 2.44
CA VAL A 148 -14.30 20.04 1.23
C VAL A 148 -14.08 20.97 0.04
N TYR A 149 -13.36 20.51 -0.98
CA TYR A 149 -13.19 21.20 -2.25
C TYR A 149 -14.08 20.55 -3.30
N LEU A 150 -14.92 21.34 -3.97
CA LEU A 150 -15.89 20.84 -4.95
C LEU A 150 -15.78 21.61 -6.26
N VAL A 151 -15.66 20.88 -7.37
CA VAL A 151 -15.76 21.44 -8.72
C VAL A 151 -17.16 21.11 -9.25
N ILE A 152 -18.09 22.06 -9.14
CA ILE A 152 -19.51 21.79 -9.43
C ILE A 152 -20.12 22.83 -10.38
N PRO A 153 -21.19 22.50 -11.12
CA PRO A 153 -21.85 23.45 -12.03
C PRO A 153 -22.31 24.72 -11.30
N ILE A 154 -22.15 25.89 -11.93
CA ILE A 154 -22.52 27.21 -11.35
C ILE A 154 -23.98 27.31 -10.89
N SER A 155 -24.87 26.43 -11.39
CA SER A 155 -26.26 26.33 -10.93
C SER A 155 -26.42 25.97 -9.45
N TRP A 156 -25.34 25.54 -8.77
CA TRP A 156 -25.35 25.25 -7.34
C TRP A 156 -25.82 26.45 -6.49
N GLU A 157 -25.55 27.68 -6.94
CA GLU A 157 -25.92 28.93 -6.24
C GLU A 157 -27.42 29.04 -5.98
N ASN A 158 -28.24 28.48 -6.88
CA ASN A 158 -29.70 28.50 -6.80
C ASN A 158 -30.27 27.18 -6.26
N ASN A 159 -29.43 26.24 -5.84
CA ASN A 159 -29.87 24.93 -5.36
C ASN A 159 -30.19 24.97 -3.86
N LYS A 160 -31.48 25.00 -3.55
CA LYS A 160 -31.96 25.07 -2.16
C LYS A 160 -31.50 23.88 -1.29
N HIS A 161 -31.39 22.68 -1.85
CA HIS A 161 -30.95 21.52 -1.07
C HIS A 161 -29.51 21.68 -0.59
N ILE A 162 -28.63 22.20 -1.47
CA ILE A 162 -27.24 22.46 -1.13
C ILE A 162 -27.13 23.60 -0.11
N SER A 163 -27.86 24.70 -0.29
CA SER A 163 -27.86 25.83 0.66
C SER A 163 -28.36 25.40 2.05
N ASP A 164 -29.48 24.68 2.10
CA ASP A 164 -30.07 24.19 3.35
C ASP A 164 -29.08 23.26 4.07
N LYS A 165 -28.34 22.42 3.31
CA LYS A 165 -27.34 21.51 3.89
C LYS A 165 -26.09 22.23 4.39
N ILE A 166 -25.63 23.28 3.72
CA ILE A 166 -24.51 24.12 4.16
C ILE A 166 -24.87 24.81 5.48
N GLU A 167 -26.07 25.38 5.56
CA GLU A 167 -26.60 26.01 6.79
C GLU A 167 -26.74 24.99 7.92
N GLU A 168 -27.31 23.81 7.64
CA GLU A 168 -27.45 22.72 8.60
C GLU A 168 -26.09 22.29 9.19
N ARG A 169 -25.02 22.33 8.39
CA ARG A 169 -23.65 21.98 8.81
C ARG A 169 -22.89 23.15 9.42
N ASN A 170 -23.49 24.35 9.51
CA ASN A 170 -22.82 25.60 9.89
C ASN A 170 -21.53 25.84 9.09
N ALA A 171 -21.53 25.47 7.81
CA ALA A 171 -20.34 25.48 6.96
C ALA A 171 -20.14 26.86 6.30
N THR A 172 -18.88 27.24 6.07
CA THR A 172 -18.54 28.47 5.35
C THR A 172 -18.11 28.13 3.93
N VAL A 173 -18.70 28.79 2.93
CA VAL A 173 -18.36 28.58 1.52
C VAL A 173 -17.53 29.74 0.98
N THR A 174 -16.43 29.42 0.31
CA THR A 174 -15.60 30.37 -0.44
C THR A 174 -15.49 29.89 -1.89
N GLU A 175 -15.89 30.72 -2.85
CA GLU A 175 -15.65 30.47 -4.27
C GLU A 175 -14.21 30.90 -4.61
N LEU A 176 -13.39 29.95 -5.08
CA LEU A 176 -11.99 30.17 -5.43
C LEU A 176 -11.80 30.56 -6.90
N GLY A 177 -12.77 30.26 -7.75
CA GLY A 177 -12.76 30.62 -9.17
C GLY A 177 -13.85 29.90 -9.97
N ARG A 178 -14.02 30.35 -11.20
CA ARG A 178 -14.92 29.73 -12.20
C ARG A 178 -14.12 29.22 -13.38
N PHE A 179 -14.51 28.06 -13.90
CA PHE A 179 -13.76 27.33 -14.91
C PHE A 179 -14.69 26.80 -16.01
N SER A 180 -14.11 26.47 -17.15
CA SER A 180 -14.82 25.86 -18.28
C SER A 180 -14.11 24.62 -18.77
N PHE A 181 -14.88 23.58 -19.08
CA PHE A 181 -14.39 22.34 -19.68
C PHE A 181 -14.53 22.33 -21.21
N LYS A 182 -14.80 23.47 -21.87
CA LYS A 182 -14.95 23.55 -23.34
C LYS A 182 -13.69 23.12 -24.10
N ASP A 183 -12.52 23.43 -23.54
CA ASP A 183 -11.21 23.13 -24.13
C ASP A 183 -10.42 22.08 -23.33
N ALA A 184 -11.08 21.38 -22.41
CA ALA A 184 -10.46 20.35 -21.59
C ALA A 184 -10.24 19.03 -22.36
N GLU A 185 -9.45 18.13 -21.76
CA GLU A 185 -9.15 16.78 -22.29
C GLU A 185 -10.43 16.01 -22.66
N ARG A 186 -11.44 16.06 -21.77
CA ARG A 186 -12.82 15.73 -22.09
C ARG A 186 -13.64 17.01 -22.13
N LYS A 187 -14.19 17.31 -23.30
CA LYS A 187 -15.00 18.52 -23.51
C LYS A 187 -16.37 18.38 -22.84
N ALA A 188 -16.76 19.39 -22.07
CA ALA A 188 -18.10 19.54 -21.54
C ALA A 188 -18.58 20.97 -21.74
N ASN A 189 -19.85 21.14 -22.16
CA ASN A 189 -20.44 22.47 -22.31
C ASN A 189 -21.06 22.96 -20.99
N ILE A 190 -20.24 22.98 -19.92
CA ILE A 190 -20.64 23.34 -18.57
C ILE A 190 -19.62 24.33 -18.01
N GLU A 191 -20.13 25.37 -17.35
CA GLU A 191 -19.34 26.27 -16.50
C GLU A 191 -19.43 25.79 -15.06
N THR A 192 -18.27 25.69 -14.41
CA THR A 192 -18.15 25.18 -13.04
C THR A 192 -17.54 26.23 -12.12
N ALA A 193 -17.85 26.12 -10.83
CA ALA A 193 -17.19 26.85 -9.76
C ALA A 193 -16.32 25.87 -8.96
N LEU A 194 -15.14 26.33 -8.54
CA LEU A 194 -14.35 25.67 -7.50
C LEU A 194 -14.71 26.29 -6.15
N LEU A 195 -15.30 25.48 -5.28
CA LEU A 195 -15.70 25.90 -3.93
C LEU A 195 -14.79 25.26 -2.90
N ARG A 196 -14.42 26.04 -1.88
CA ARG A 196 -13.97 25.54 -0.59
C ARG A 196 -15.11 25.66 0.40
N ILE A 197 -15.50 24.54 1.00
CA ILE A 197 -16.49 24.48 2.08
C ILE A 197 -15.75 24.10 3.36
N GLU A 198 -15.68 25.02 4.31
CA GLU A 198 -15.03 24.82 5.61
C GLU A 198 -16.08 24.40 6.64
N LEU A 199 -15.83 23.26 7.28
CA LEU A 199 -16.68 22.72 8.33
C LEU A 199 -16.13 23.17 9.68
N PRO A 200 -16.99 23.67 10.59
CA PRO A 200 -16.52 24.22 11.86
C PRO A 200 -15.85 23.15 12.71
N HIS A 201 -14.85 23.56 13.49
CA HIS A 201 -14.29 22.69 14.50
C HIS A 201 -15.33 22.45 15.59
N ASP A 202 -15.57 21.20 15.92
CA ASP A 202 -16.57 20.78 16.90
C ASP A 202 -15.85 20.14 18.08
N ASP A 203 -15.42 21.00 19.02
CA ASP A 203 -14.69 20.60 20.24
C ASP A 203 -15.46 19.55 21.05
N ASP A 204 -16.80 19.65 21.05
CA ASP A 204 -17.70 18.75 21.78
C ASP A 204 -18.13 17.51 20.97
N GLN A 205 -17.71 17.41 19.71
CA GLN A 205 -18.13 16.40 18.73
C GLN A 205 -19.66 16.28 18.52
N LYS A 206 -20.47 17.22 19.01
CA LYS A 206 -21.95 17.11 19.04
C LYS A 206 -22.61 17.12 17.66
N ASN A 207 -21.96 17.72 16.68
CA ASN A 207 -22.43 17.93 15.31
C ASN A 207 -21.75 16.98 14.31
N GLN A 208 -21.06 15.93 14.78
CA GLN A 208 -20.51 14.92 13.87
C GLN A 208 -21.62 14.17 13.12
N PRO A 209 -21.43 13.87 11.82
CA PRO A 209 -22.39 13.12 11.00
C PRO A 209 -22.91 11.84 11.65
N LEU A 210 -22.00 11.06 12.24
CA LEU A 210 -22.36 9.82 12.91
C LEU A 210 -23.30 10.04 14.09
N HIS A 211 -23.09 11.09 14.89
CA HIS A 211 -23.95 11.40 16.04
C HIS A 211 -25.35 11.77 15.60
N LYS A 212 -25.45 12.54 14.52
CA LYS A 212 -26.74 12.88 13.92
C LYS A 212 -27.44 11.64 13.38
N TRP A 213 -26.73 10.79 12.66
CA TRP A 213 -27.26 9.54 12.13
C TRP A 213 -27.74 8.60 13.24
N VAL A 214 -26.95 8.39 14.30
CA VAL A 214 -27.34 7.56 15.45
C VAL A 214 -28.55 8.14 16.16
N LYS A 215 -28.61 9.47 16.31
CA LYS A 215 -29.77 10.15 16.89
C LYS A 215 -31.03 9.89 16.07
N GLU A 216 -30.97 9.99 14.74
CA GLU A 216 -32.12 9.86 13.85
C GLU A 216 -32.55 8.41 13.59
N ASN A 217 -31.60 7.48 13.48
CA ASN A 217 -31.82 6.11 12.99
C ASN A 217 -31.77 5.05 14.09
N ILE A 218 -31.05 5.32 15.18
CA ILE A 218 -31.05 4.45 16.34
C ILE A 218 -32.09 5.00 17.29
N LEU A 219 -31.86 6.09 18.01
CA LEU A 219 -32.67 6.52 19.18
C LEU A 219 -34.18 6.78 18.96
N TYR A 220 -34.73 6.61 17.76
CA TYR A 220 -36.15 6.73 17.42
C TYR A 220 -36.76 5.53 16.66
N SER A 221 -36.07 4.39 16.48
CA SER A 221 -36.61 3.26 15.69
C SER A 221 -37.40 2.22 16.51
N GLU A 222 -38.58 1.81 16.02
CA GLU A 222 -39.42 0.76 16.60
C GLU A 222 -39.08 -0.66 16.06
N SER A 223 -38.73 -1.60 16.96
CA SER A 223 -38.68 -3.09 16.82
C SER A 223 -37.63 -3.70 15.84
N PHE A 224 -37.11 -4.96 15.89
CA PHE A 224 -37.50 -6.29 16.41
C PHE A 224 -36.29 -7.26 16.63
N GLU A 225 -36.60 -8.46 17.18
CA GLU A 225 -35.99 -9.84 17.28
C GLU A 225 -34.47 -10.10 17.48
N GLN A 226 -34.19 -11.08 18.34
CA GLN A 226 -32.87 -11.50 18.86
C GLN A 226 -32.18 -12.59 18.02
N ALA A 227 -30.84 -12.56 17.94
CA ALA A 227 -30.04 -13.73 17.56
C ALA A 227 -28.67 -13.87 18.29
N ASN A 228 -28.39 -15.15 18.58
CA ASN A 228 -27.33 -15.84 19.36
C ASN A 228 -25.88 -15.32 19.37
N GLU A 229 -25.19 -15.59 20.49
CA GLU A 229 -23.81 -15.23 20.92
C GLU A 229 -22.67 -15.23 19.87
N LYS A 230 -21.70 -14.33 20.08
CA LYS A 230 -20.46 -14.18 19.29
C LYS A 230 -19.51 -15.37 19.50
N GLN A 231 -19.03 -15.97 18.41
CA GLN A 231 -17.93 -16.94 18.40
C GLN A 231 -16.78 -16.47 17.49
N PRO A 232 -15.53 -16.91 17.71
CA PRO A 232 -14.37 -16.48 16.92
C PRO A 232 -14.47 -16.84 15.42
N ILE A 233 -13.95 -15.96 14.54
CA ILE A 233 -13.98 -16.12 13.07
C ILE A 233 -13.34 -17.46 12.64
N SER A 234 -12.21 -17.83 13.24
CA SER A 234 -11.48 -19.07 12.95
C SER A 234 -12.30 -20.33 13.26
N SER A 235 -13.10 -20.31 14.32
CA SER A 235 -14.02 -21.42 14.66
C SER A 235 -15.18 -21.54 13.68
N LEU A 236 -15.74 -20.41 13.22
CA LEU A 236 -16.85 -20.40 12.25
C LEU A 236 -16.42 -20.97 10.89
N LEU A 237 -15.25 -20.53 10.39
CA LEU A 237 -14.67 -21.05 9.15
C LEU A 237 -14.40 -22.57 9.23
N SER A 238 -13.90 -23.07 10.37
CA SER A 238 -13.65 -24.51 10.57
C SER A 238 -14.93 -25.35 10.63
N SER A 239 -16.03 -24.77 11.13
CA SER A 239 -17.33 -25.46 11.20
C SER A 239 -18.02 -25.60 9.84
N GLN A 240 -17.80 -24.66 8.92
CA GLN A 240 -18.30 -24.73 7.54
C GLN A 240 -17.43 -25.58 6.61
N SER A 241 -16.15 -25.78 6.95
CA SER A 241 -15.19 -26.58 6.17
C SER A 241 -15.05 -28.04 6.61
N SER A 242 -16.01 -28.54 7.40
CA SER A 242 -16.13 -29.96 7.73
C SER A 242 -16.64 -30.78 6.54
N GLY A 243 -15.83 -30.83 5.48
CA GLY A 243 -16.14 -31.51 4.22
C GLY A 243 -14.98 -31.46 3.23
N LYS A 244 -13.98 -32.32 3.45
CA LYS A 244 -12.82 -32.65 2.58
C LYS A 244 -11.66 -31.64 2.55
N GLY A 245 -10.48 -32.13 2.93
CA GLY A 245 -9.18 -31.52 2.68
C GLY A 245 -8.81 -31.51 1.20
N ALA A 246 -9.55 -30.73 0.42
CA ALA A 246 -9.16 -30.27 -0.91
C ALA A 246 -8.77 -28.80 -0.78
N LEU A 247 -7.81 -28.34 -1.61
CA LEU A 247 -7.50 -26.93 -1.77
C LEU A 247 -8.81 -26.13 -1.85
N VAL A 248 -9.08 -25.29 -0.86
CA VAL A 248 -10.18 -24.33 -0.94
C VAL A 248 -9.78 -23.35 -2.03
N ASN A 249 -10.53 -23.32 -3.14
CA ASN A 249 -10.29 -22.34 -4.20
C ASN A 249 -10.41 -20.92 -3.60
N GLY A 250 -9.58 -19.98 -4.07
CA GLY A 250 -9.55 -18.60 -3.55
C GLY A 250 -10.92 -17.91 -3.56
N SER A 251 -11.73 -18.21 -4.58
CA SER A 251 -13.12 -17.77 -4.73
C SER A 251 -14.03 -18.20 -3.58
N ASP A 252 -13.89 -19.43 -3.08
CA ASP A 252 -14.77 -19.98 -2.04
C ASP A 252 -14.43 -19.35 -0.68
N TYR A 253 -13.15 -19.11 -0.41
CA TYR A 253 -12.70 -18.48 0.83
C TYR A 253 -13.13 -17.02 0.95
N ILE A 254 -12.93 -16.21 -0.10
CA ILE A 254 -13.37 -14.80 -0.10
C ILE A 254 -14.88 -14.71 0.06
N SER A 255 -15.64 -15.56 -0.65
CA SER A 255 -17.09 -15.61 -0.55
C SER A 255 -17.56 -15.94 0.87
N SER A 256 -16.96 -16.96 1.52
CA SER A 256 -17.26 -17.28 2.92
C SER A 256 -16.94 -16.14 3.89
N LEU A 257 -15.81 -15.43 3.69
CA LEU A 257 -15.49 -14.26 4.51
C LEU A 257 -16.51 -13.13 4.35
N LEU A 258 -16.96 -12.88 3.11
CA LEU A 258 -17.96 -11.84 2.83
C LEU A 258 -19.31 -12.17 3.48
N GLU A 259 -19.78 -13.41 3.36
CA GLU A 259 -21.02 -13.86 3.99
C GLU A 259 -20.96 -13.72 5.52
N LEU A 260 -19.86 -14.16 6.14
CA LEU A 260 -19.65 -14.04 7.58
C LEU A 260 -19.57 -12.58 8.03
N TYR A 261 -18.90 -11.72 7.25
CA TYR A 261 -18.83 -10.29 7.54
C TYR A 261 -20.23 -9.65 7.48
N GLN A 262 -21.01 -9.94 6.44
CA GLN A 262 -22.36 -9.41 6.29
C GLN A 262 -23.27 -9.86 7.45
N GLN A 263 -23.20 -11.13 7.85
CA GLN A 263 -23.95 -11.66 8.98
C GLN A 263 -23.59 -10.94 10.29
N GLN A 264 -22.29 -10.80 10.59
CA GLN A 264 -21.84 -10.13 11.81
C GLN A 264 -22.11 -8.62 11.80
N SER A 265 -21.99 -7.96 10.65
CA SER A 265 -22.30 -6.54 10.50
C SER A 265 -23.79 -6.26 10.68
N THR A 266 -24.65 -7.12 10.12
CA THR A 266 -26.12 -7.02 10.29
C THR A 266 -26.49 -7.17 11.76
N LYS A 267 -25.95 -8.20 12.41
CA LYS A 267 -26.16 -8.42 13.84
C LYS A 267 -25.67 -7.25 14.69
N LEU A 268 -24.49 -6.71 14.39
CA LEU A 268 -23.96 -5.57 15.14
C LEU A 268 -24.91 -4.37 15.08
N LEU A 269 -25.49 -4.11 13.91
CA LEU A 269 -26.48 -3.04 13.73
C LEU A 269 -27.77 -3.33 14.50
N GLU A 270 -28.24 -4.58 14.51
CA GLU A 270 -29.39 -5.00 15.33
C GLU A 270 -29.14 -4.81 16.83
N ASP A 271 -27.96 -5.19 17.32
CA ASP A 271 -27.55 -5.00 18.72
C ASP A 271 -27.56 -3.52 19.11
N PHE A 272 -27.10 -2.62 18.23
CA PHE A 272 -27.16 -1.17 18.48
C PHE A 272 -28.57 -0.60 18.39
N ARG A 273 -29.43 -1.10 17.50
CA ARG A 273 -30.86 -0.72 17.45
C ARG A 273 -31.62 -1.16 18.70
N ALA A 274 -31.27 -2.30 19.28
CA ALA A 274 -31.88 -2.79 20.52
C ALA A 274 -31.73 -1.82 21.69
N VAL A 275 -30.77 -0.89 21.65
CA VAL A 275 -30.62 0.21 22.64
C VAL A 275 -31.92 1.02 22.78
N ASN A 276 -32.73 1.14 21.73
CA ASN A 276 -34.01 1.86 21.79
C ASN A 276 -35.05 1.21 22.69
N SER A 277 -34.92 -0.09 22.92
CA SER A 277 -35.84 -0.83 23.79
C SER A 277 -35.53 -0.63 25.28
N LEU A 278 -34.42 0.03 25.62
CA LEU A 278 -34.04 0.29 27.00
C LEU A 278 -34.95 1.35 27.63
N SER A 279 -35.35 1.10 28.88
CA SER A 279 -36.07 2.09 29.66
C SER A 279 -35.16 3.29 29.98
N LYS A 280 -35.76 4.47 30.21
CA LYS A 280 -35.03 5.67 30.64
C LYS A 280 -34.14 5.40 31.87
N ALA A 281 -34.63 4.61 32.83
CA ALA A 281 -33.87 4.21 34.00
C ALA A 281 -32.63 3.35 33.67
N ALA A 282 -32.71 2.47 32.67
CA ALA A 282 -31.57 1.67 32.21
C ALA A 282 -30.56 2.53 31.43
N ILE A 283 -31.04 3.46 30.60
CA ILE A 283 -30.20 4.43 29.87
C ILE A 283 -29.40 5.28 30.85
N ASP A 284 -30.07 5.83 31.87
CA ASP A 284 -29.45 6.65 32.91
C ASP A 284 -28.45 5.83 33.75
N ALA A 285 -28.82 4.60 34.15
CA ALA A 285 -27.96 3.71 34.94
C ALA A 285 -26.70 3.26 34.20
N LEU A 286 -26.78 3.05 32.88
CA LEU A 286 -25.65 2.67 32.03
C LEU A 286 -24.84 3.88 31.52
N ASN A 287 -25.24 5.10 31.88
CA ASN A 287 -24.67 6.36 31.40
C ASN A 287 -24.59 6.42 29.86
N LEU A 288 -25.64 5.94 29.20
CA LEU A 288 -25.76 5.93 27.75
C LEU A 288 -26.20 7.31 27.27
N ASN A 289 -25.39 7.92 26.41
CA ASN A 289 -25.75 9.13 25.68
C ASN A 289 -25.38 8.96 24.21
N VAL A 290 -25.96 9.79 23.33
CA VAL A 290 -25.79 9.68 21.87
C VAL A 290 -24.31 9.64 21.48
N ILE A 291 -23.48 10.47 22.12
CA ILE A 291 -22.04 10.57 21.85
C ILE A 291 -21.33 9.25 22.20
N ASN A 292 -21.62 8.71 23.39
CA ASN A 292 -21.04 7.44 23.86
C ASN A 292 -21.49 6.26 23.00
N VAL A 293 -22.79 6.19 22.64
CA VAL A 293 -23.33 5.14 21.77
C VAL A 293 -22.71 5.21 20.39
N SER A 294 -22.65 6.41 19.80
CA SER A 294 -22.07 6.61 18.47
C SER A 294 -20.59 6.24 18.43
N ARG A 295 -19.82 6.67 19.43
CA ARG A 295 -18.41 6.30 19.54
C ARG A 295 -18.22 4.79 19.64
N ARG A 296 -18.95 4.13 20.55
CA ARG A 296 -18.89 2.67 20.71
C ARG A 296 -19.32 1.92 19.45
N MET A 297 -20.31 2.44 18.73
CA MET A 297 -20.74 1.89 17.44
C MET A 297 -19.65 1.99 16.39
N ASN A 298 -19.04 3.17 16.25
CA ASN A 298 -17.91 3.36 15.35
C ASN A 298 -16.75 2.42 15.68
N ASP A 299 -16.37 2.32 16.96
CA ASP A 299 -15.30 1.46 17.43
C ASP A 299 -15.60 -0.01 17.11
N ALA A 300 -16.84 -0.46 17.33
CA ALA A 300 -17.25 -1.84 17.05
C ALA A 300 -17.29 -2.15 15.53
N ILE A 301 -17.77 -1.22 14.70
CA ILE A 301 -17.76 -1.36 13.23
C ILE A 301 -16.31 -1.43 12.73
N ASN A 302 -15.45 -0.54 13.19
CA ASN A 302 -14.04 -0.52 12.77
C ASN A 302 -13.28 -1.76 13.26
N SER A 303 -13.54 -2.24 14.48
CA SER A 303 -12.96 -3.49 14.98
C SER A 303 -13.39 -4.67 14.11
N LEU A 304 -14.68 -4.77 13.77
CA LEU A 304 -15.19 -5.84 12.92
C LEU A 304 -14.51 -5.81 11.53
N LYS A 305 -14.42 -4.64 10.91
CA LYS A 305 -13.71 -4.48 9.63
C LYS A 305 -12.24 -4.92 9.74
N GLN A 306 -11.55 -4.46 10.78
CA GLN A 306 -10.14 -4.79 11.02
C GLN A 306 -9.91 -6.28 11.19
N GLU A 307 -10.76 -6.98 11.94
CA GLU A 307 -10.67 -8.43 12.14
C GLU A 307 -10.72 -9.20 10.82
N PHE A 308 -11.67 -8.86 9.94
CA PHE A 308 -11.81 -9.52 8.63
C PHE A 308 -10.68 -9.17 7.66
N TRP A 309 -10.23 -7.92 7.62
CA TRP A 309 -9.05 -7.54 6.86
C TRP A 309 -7.78 -8.24 7.35
N HIS A 310 -7.61 -8.38 8.67
CA HIS A 310 -6.47 -9.10 9.25
C HIS A 310 -6.48 -10.59 8.89
N GLU A 311 -7.66 -11.23 8.94
CA GLU A 311 -7.80 -12.63 8.50
C GLU A 311 -7.43 -12.76 7.02
N LEU A 312 -7.92 -11.87 6.14
CA LEU A 312 -7.55 -11.87 4.72
C LEU A 312 -6.02 -11.66 4.54
N PHE A 313 -5.43 -10.68 5.22
CA PHE A 313 -4.00 -10.37 5.13
C PHE A 313 -3.12 -11.48 5.67
N SER A 314 -3.59 -12.29 6.63
CA SER A 314 -2.87 -13.47 7.12
C SER A 314 -2.69 -14.53 6.03
N ARG A 315 -3.52 -14.53 4.99
CA ARG A 315 -3.41 -15.45 3.85
C ARG A 315 -2.49 -14.96 2.74
N LEU A 316 -1.94 -13.75 2.89
CA LEU A 316 -0.96 -13.19 1.96
C LEU A 316 0.48 -13.60 2.31
N ASP A 317 0.68 -14.65 3.11
CA ASP A 317 2.00 -15.15 3.50
C ASP A 317 2.91 -15.45 2.31
N SER A 318 2.39 -16.04 1.24
CA SER A 318 3.17 -16.27 0.02
C SER A 318 3.64 -14.97 -0.64
N ILE A 319 2.95 -13.84 -0.43
CA ILE A 319 3.43 -12.52 -0.85
C ILE A 319 4.53 -12.05 0.08
N TYR A 320 4.31 -12.11 1.40
CA TYR A 320 5.31 -11.65 2.38
C TYR A 320 6.63 -12.42 2.27
N MET A 321 6.58 -13.72 1.95
CA MET A 321 7.79 -14.54 1.76
C MET A 321 8.60 -14.17 0.51
N ASN A 322 8.02 -13.40 -0.42
CA ASN A 322 8.70 -12.88 -1.60
C ASN A 322 9.16 -11.42 -1.44
N LEU A 323 8.98 -10.83 -0.25
CA LEU A 323 9.45 -9.50 0.08
C LEU A 323 10.64 -9.59 1.03
N PRO A 324 11.70 -8.79 0.82
CA PRO A 324 12.78 -8.62 1.78
C PRO A 324 12.24 -8.21 3.14
N SER A 325 12.93 -8.61 4.21
CA SER A 325 12.55 -8.42 5.61
C SER A 325 12.08 -7.00 5.95
N ASN A 326 12.82 -5.98 5.51
CA ASN A 326 12.47 -4.56 5.70
C ASN A 326 11.15 -4.19 4.98
N ARG A 327 11.00 -4.61 3.72
CA ARG A 327 9.83 -4.34 2.88
C ARG A 327 8.61 -5.13 3.33
N ALA A 328 8.77 -6.37 3.78
CA ALA A 328 7.69 -7.18 4.34
C ALA A 328 7.08 -6.52 5.58
N HIS A 329 7.91 -5.97 6.47
CA HIS A 329 7.43 -5.25 7.65
C HIS A 329 6.66 -3.99 7.27
N GLY A 330 7.23 -3.12 6.43
CA GLY A 330 6.53 -1.90 6.02
C GLY A 330 5.30 -2.19 5.18
N PHE A 331 5.31 -3.21 4.34
CA PHE A 331 4.14 -3.65 3.60
C PHE A 331 3.02 -4.14 4.53
N LYS A 332 3.33 -4.95 5.55
CA LYS A 332 2.37 -5.32 6.59
C LYS A 332 1.82 -4.09 7.32
N SER A 333 2.69 -3.18 7.75
CA SER A 333 2.28 -1.92 8.39
C SER A 333 1.37 -1.09 7.48
N LEU A 334 1.69 -1.04 6.19
CA LEU A 334 0.95 -0.35 5.16
C LEU A 334 -0.45 -0.97 4.97
N LEU A 335 -0.56 -2.30 4.92
CA LEU A 335 -1.84 -3.01 4.87
C LEU A 335 -2.67 -2.82 6.15
N MET A 336 -2.05 -2.81 7.33
CA MET A 336 -2.77 -2.57 8.59
C MET A 336 -3.42 -1.18 8.65
N LYS A 337 -2.75 -0.15 8.09
CA LYS A 337 -3.34 1.20 7.95
C LYS A 337 -4.52 1.24 6.98
N ARG A 338 -4.68 0.22 6.13
CA ARG A 338 -5.67 0.17 5.03
C ARG A 338 -6.99 -0.49 5.42
N THR A 339 -7.11 -0.95 6.67
CA THR A 339 -8.32 -1.56 7.25
C THR A 339 -9.50 -0.59 7.41
N VAL A 340 -9.31 0.69 7.10
CA VAL A 340 -10.38 1.72 7.09
C VAL A 340 -11.42 1.44 6.01
N ALA A 341 -10.98 0.88 4.86
CA ALA A 341 -11.87 0.53 3.76
C ALA A 341 -12.97 -0.45 4.19
N ASP A 342 -14.17 -0.29 3.65
CA ASP A 342 -15.25 -1.23 3.93
C ASP A 342 -14.91 -2.63 3.38
N PHE A 343 -15.22 -3.67 4.14
CA PHE A 343 -14.95 -5.05 3.75
C PHE A 343 -16.03 -5.52 2.75
N SER A 344 -15.80 -5.28 1.47
CA SER A 344 -16.69 -5.67 0.35
C SER A 344 -15.91 -6.38 -0.75
N GLU A 345 -16.63 -7.09 -1.63
CA GLU A 345 -16.00 -7.81 -2.74
C GLU A 345 -15.18 -6.88 -3.63
N GLU A 346 -15.74 -5.73 -4.03
CA GLU A 346 -15.07 -4.76 -4.90
C GLU A 346 -13.84 -4.15 -4.23
N ASN A 347 -13.91 -3.83 -2.93
CA ASN A 347 -12.78 -3.27 -2.20
C ASN A 347 -11.65 -4.30 -2.03
N ILE A 348 -11.99 -5.56 -1.76
CA ILE A 348 -11.02 -6.66 -1.74
C ILE A 348 -10.35 -6.78 -3.11
N ARG A 349 -11.13 -6.84 -4.20
CA ARG A 349 -10.58 -6.92 -5.57
C ARG A 349 -9.72 -5.72 -5.93
N ASN A 350 -10.09 -4.50 -5.52
CA ASN A 350 -9.32 -3.28 -5.77
C ASN A 350 -8.00 -3.29 -5.00
N LEU A 351 -8.04 -3.69 -3.73
CA LEU A 351 -6.83 -3.83 -2.94
C LEU A 351 -5.89 -4.88 -3.50
N LEU A 352 -6.39 -6.07 -3.88
CA LEU A 352 -5.57 -7.13 -4.44
C LEU A 352 -4.92 -6.73 -5.78
N SER A 353 -5.64 -6.00 -6.64
CA SER A 353 -5.05 -5.38 -7.85
C SER A 353 -3.95 -4.40 -7.51
N TRP A 354 -4.24 -3.50 -6.58
CA TRP A 354 -3.31 -2.47 -6.16
C TRP A 354 -2.04 -3.10 -5.56
N ILE A 355 -2.18 -4.17 -4.77
CA ILE A 355 -1.06 -4.97 -4.25
C ILE A 355 -0.24 -5.55 -5.41
N HIS A 356 -0.89 -6.21 -6.36
CA HIS A 356 -0.23 -6.83 -7.51
C HIS A 356 0.55 -5.80 -8.35
N ASN A 357 -0.08 -4.67 -8.68
CA ASN A 357 0.55 -3.59 -9.46
C ASN A 357 1.71 -2.95 -8.69
N SER A 358 1.51 -2.70 -7.39
CA SER A 358 2.55 -2.11 -6.54
C SER A 358 3.78 -2.99 -6.48
N ILE A 359 3.62 -4.29 -6.22
CA ILE A 359 4.78 -5.18 -6.10
C ILE A 359 5.54 -5.27 -7.42
N THR A 360 4.83 -5.35 -8.55
CA THR A 360 5.44 -5.39 -9.88
C THR A 360 6.24 -4.11 -10.17
N LEU A 361 5.71 -2.95 -9.78
CA LEU A 361 6.36 -1.65 -9.98
C LEU A 361 7.69 -1.54 -9.21
N PHE A 362 7.78 -2.14 -8.03
CA PHE A 362 8.90 -1.95 -7.12
C PHE A 362 9.97 -3.05 -7.18
N ASP A 363 9.85 -4.06 -8.04
CA ASP A 363 10.81 -5.18 -8.09
C ASP A 363 12.26 -4.70 -8.33
N SER A 364 12.45 -3.80 -9.29
CA SER A 364 13.77 -3.25 -9.63
C SER A 364 14.38 -2.43 -8.48
N GLU A 365 13.56 -1.61 -7.82
CA GLU A 365 14.01 -0.82 -6.66
C GLU A 365 14.33 -1.70 -5.45
N MET A 366 13.53 -2.74 -5.23
CA MET A 366 13.74 -3.72 -4.18
C MET A 366 15.05 -4.48 -4.38
N PHE A 367 15.35 -4.88 -5.61
CA PHE A 367 16.63 -5.48 -5.97
C PHE A 367 17.78 -4.50 -5.71
N GLU A 368 17.64 -3.25 -6.16
CA GLU A 368 18.66 -2.22 -5.98
C GLU A 368 18.95 -1.93 -4.49
N ASP A 369 17.93 -1.89 -3.65
CA ASP A 369 18.07 -1.66 -2.21
C ASP A 369 18.80 -2.81 -1.51
N VAL A 370 18.35 -4.05 -1.74
CA VAL A 370 18.91 -5.24 -1.09
C VAL A 370 20.34 -5.48 -1.56
N ILE A 371 20.57 -5.50 -2.87
CA ILE A 371 21.90 -5.73 -3.43
C ILE A 371 22.80 -4.53 -3.16
N GLY A 372 22.31 -3.30 -3.26
CA GLY A 372 23.09 -2.10 -2.93
C GLY A 372 23.56 -2.10 -1.47
N GLY A 373 22.66 -2.41 -0.53
CA GLY A 373 23.00 -2.58 0.88
C GLY A 373 24.04 -3.68 1.11
N PHE A 374 23.86 -4.83 0.46
CA PHE A 374 24.83 -5.94 0.52
C PHE A 374 26.20 -5.54 -0.05
N MET A 375 26.23 -4.86 -1.21
CA MET A 375 27.45 -4.41 -1.89
C MET A 375 28.29 -3.45 -1.03
N ASN A 376 27.66 -2.66 -0.16
CA ASN A 376 28.36 -1.77 0.78
C ASN A 376 29.10 -2.53 1.89
N GLY A 377 28.61 -3.72 2.26
CA GLY A 377 29.18 -4.56 3.32
C GLY A 377 30.24 -5.56 2.85
N VAL A 378 30.56 -5.60 1.54
CA VAL A 378 31.40 -6.64 0.94
C VAL A 378 32.52 -6.07 0.07
N ASN A 379 33.46 -6.94 -0.32
CA ASN A 379 34.50 -6.58 -1.28
C ASN A 379 33.98 -6.64 -2.72
N THR A 380 34.07 -5.52 -3.43
CA THR A 380 33.71 -5.36 -4.85
C THR A 380 34.95 -5.23 -5.74
N GLN A 381 34.77 -5.35 -7.06
CA GLN A 381 35.78 -5.02 -8.06
C GLN A 381 35.20 -4.12 -9.16
N CYS A 382 36.04 -3.28 -9.76
CA CYS A 382 35.65 -2.45 -10.90
C CYS A 382 35.42 -3.29 -12.16
N TYR A 383 34.53 -2.81 -13.03
CA TYR A 383 34.39 -3.30 -14.41
C TYR A 383 35.70 -3.18 -15.17
N LYS A 384 35.84 -3.97 -16.25
CA LYS A 384 37.07 -4.02 -17.05
C LYS A 384 37.46 -2.64 -17.59
N SER A 385 36.50 -1.89 -18.12
CA SER A 385 36.70 -0.52 -18.61
C SER A 385 37.10 0.47 -17.51
N ASN A 386 36.66 0.23 -16.27
CA ASN A 386 36.87 1.12 -15.13
C ASN A 386 38.14 0.84 -14.31
N LYS A 387 38.96 -0.14 -14.67
CA LYS A 387 40.24 -0.43 -13.97
C LYS A 387 41.31 0.67 -14.10
N SER A 388 41.12 1.64 -15.01
CA SER A 388 42.09 2.71 -15.30
C SER A 388 41.67 4.10 -14.81
N THR A 389 40.49 4.23 -14.19
CA THR A 389 39.97 5.51 -13.71
C THR A 389 40.61 5.85 -12.36
N PHE A 390 41.55 6.80 -12.35
CA PHE A 390 42.15 7.32 -11.12
C PHE A 390 41.07 8.07 -10.31
N ILE A 391 40.62 7.49 -9.19
CA ILE A 391 39.81 8.23 -8.21
C ILE A 391 40.77 8.90 -7.24
N ASP A 392 41.03 10.18 -7.45
CA ASP A 392 41.77 11.00 -6.51
C ASP A 392 40.81 11.47 -5.39
N ALA A 393 40.54 10.59 -4.42
CA ALA A 393 39.74 10.91 -3.24
C ALA A 393 40.35 10.29 -1.98
N ASN A 394 41.55 10.76 -1.62
CA ASN A 394 42.25 10.42 -0.38
C ASN A 394 41.67 11.20 0.82
N TRP A 395 40.64 10.66 1.47
CA TRP A 395 40.30 11.00 2.86
C TRP A 395 39.58 9.84 3.54
N ARG A 396 40.16 9.37 4.65
CA ARG A 396 39.90 8.09 5.35
C ARG A 396 38.48 7.90 5.92
N TYR A 397 37.64 8.92 5.94
CA TYR A 397 36.34 8.87 6.64
C TYR A 397 35.11 9.20 5.78
N ASN A 398 35.27 9.76 4.57
CA ASN A 398 34.18 10.07 3.61
C ASN A 398 34.58 9.76 2.15
N ALA A 399 35.54 8.86 1.93
CA ALA A 399 35.80 8.36 0.59
C ALA A 399 34.58 7.52 0.17
N ASP A 400 33.68 8.15 -0.57
CA ASP A 400 32.54 7.54 -1.22
C ASP A 400 33.09 6.60 -2.30
N LYS A 401 33.48 5.38 -1.89
CA LYS A 401 34.22 4.39 -2.71
C LYS A 401 33.56 4.11 -4.06
N ASN A 402 32.26 4.41 -4.16
CA ASN A 402 31.38 4.01 -5.24
C ASN A 402 30.80 5.18 -6.04
N LYS A 403 31.10 6.45 -5.71
CA LYS A 403 30.34 7.58 -6.27
C LYS A 403 30.50 7.76 -7.79
N ASN A 404 31.58 7.22 -8.38
CA ASN A 404 31.90 7.39 -9.80
C ASN A 404 32.44 6.12 -10.48
N THR A 405 32.25 4.92 -9.92
CA THR A 405 32.77 3.68 -10.53
C THR A 405 31.71 2.61 -10.75
N GLN A 406 31.74 2.01 -11.93
CA GLN A 406 31.02 0.79 -12.27
C GLN A 406 31.72 -0.41 -11.61
N TYR A 407 30.98 -1.20 -10.83
CA TYR A 407 31.54 -2.31 -10.03
C TYR A 407 30.62 -3.54 -9.96
N MET A 408 31.20 -4.66 -9.54
CA MET A 408 30.56 -5.98 -9.39
C MET A 408 31.10 -6.72 -8.16
N LEU A 409 30.43 -7.80 -7.76
CA LEU A 409 30.98 -8.78 -6.83
C LEU A 409 32.20 -9.45 -7.48
N LYS A 410 33.30 -9.51 -6.73
CA LYS A 410 34.59 -9.98 -7.24
C LYS A 410 34.61 -11.49 -7.50
N THR A 411 34.06 -12.26 -6.57
CA THR A 411 34.12 -13.72 -6.59
C THR A 411 32.89 -14.30 -5.91
N LYS A 412 32.64 -15.59 -6.14
CA LYS A 412 31.62 -16.35 -5.41
C LYS A 412 31.89 -16.52 -3.91
N ARG A 413 33.10 -16.20 -3.42
CA ARG A 413 33.42 -16.13 -1.99
C ARG A 413 33.33 -14.68 -1.53
N VAL A 414 32.31 -14.39 -0.73
CA VAL A 414 32.00 -13.03 -0.28
C VAL A 414 32.03 -12.98 1.23
N VAL A 415 32.70 -11.98 1.78
CA VAL A 415 32.67 -11.70 3.22
C VAL A 415 31.85 -10.44 3.41
N TYR A 416 30.72 -10.58 4.10
CA TYR A 416 29.89 -9.47 4.56
C TYR A 416 30.23 -9.17 6.02
N SER A 417 30.49 -7.90 6.31
CA SER A 417 30.84 -7.42 7.65
C SER A 417 29.90 -6.31 8.07
N GLU A 418 29.26 -6.47 9.22
CA GLU A 418 28.44 -5.43 9.82
C GLU A 418 29.24 -4.64 10.87
N ILE A 419 29.10 -3.31 10.86
CA ILE A 419 29.72 -2.44 11.88
C ILE A 419 28.77 -2.41 13.09
N THR A 420 29.01 -3.30 14.05
CA THR A 420 28.21 -3.38 15.28
C THR A 420 29.07 -3.70 16.50
N LEU A 421 28.60 -3.26 17.68
CA LEU A 421 29.18 -3.63 18.97
C LEU A 421 28.58 -4.94 19.52
N SER A 422 27.48 -5.41 18.92
CA SER A 422 26.81 -6.64 19.30
C SER A 422 27.55 -7.87 18.77
N GLU A 423 27.43 -8.99 19.48
CA GLU A 423 27.91 -10.27 18.98
C GLU A 423 27.03 -10.74 17.81
N GLY A 424 27.65 -11.29 16.77
CA GLY A 424 26.93 -11.82 15.60
C GLY A 424 26.14 -13.09 15.91
N ILE A 425 26.54 -13.85 16.94
CA ILE A 425 25.88 -15.08 17.40
C ILE A 425 25.81 -15.00 18.92
N ASN A 426 24.62 -15.17 19.49
CA ASN A 426 24.42 -15.16 20.94
C ASN A 426 24.74 -16.53 21.59
N GLU A 427 24.64 -16.61 22.92
CA GLU A 427 24.93 -17.83 23.69
C GLU A 427 23.99 -19.01 23.33
N ASP A 428 22.76 -18.72 22.92
CA ASP A 428 21.77 -19.73 22.50
C ASP A 428 21.96 -20.21 21.05
N GLY A 429 23.00 -19.74 20.35
CA GLY A 429 23.23 -20.05 18.94
C GLY A 429 22.24 -19.36 17.99
N LYS A 430 21.63 -18.25 18.39
CA LYS A 430 20.84 -17.39 17.49
C LYS A 430 21.72 -16.34 16.84
N LEU A 431 21.49 -16.11 15.55
CA LEU A 431 22.15 -15.08 14.78
C LEU A 431 21.56 -13.70 15.11
N LEU A 432 22.38 -12.65 15.05
CA LEU A 432 21.92 -11.27 15.12
C LEU A 432 20.85 -11.01 14.04
N SER A 433 19.77 -10.32 14.40
CA SER A 433 18.59 -10.14 13.52
C SER A 433 18.93 -9.46 12.18
N SER A 434 19.87 -8.52 12.17
CA SER A 434 20.37 -7.87 10.96
C SER A 434 21.09 -8.86 10.03
N LEU A 435 21.97 -9.70 10.57
CA LEU A 435 22.67 -10.73 9.80
C LEU A 435 21.72 -11.82 9.29
N PHE A 436 20.71 -12.18 10.09
CA PHE A 436 19.65 -13.10 9.67
C PHE A 436 18.88 -12.53 8.48
N SER A 437 18.51 -11.25 8.56
CA SER A 437 17.83 -10.52 7.49
C SER A 437 18.65 -10.52 6.19
N VAL A 438 19.97 -10.32 6.26
CA VAL A 438 20.85 -10.39 5.06
C VAL A 438 20.76 -11.75 4.36
N ILE A 439 20.75 -12.85 5.10
CA ILE A 439 20.66 -14.20 4.51
C ILE A 439 19.27 -14.44 3.94
N GLN A 440 18.23 -14.07 4.69
CA GLN A 440 16.84 -14.20 4.27
C GLN A 440 16.57 -13.40 2.99
N ASP A 441 17.02 -12.14 2.93
CA ASP A 441 16.81 -11.27 1.78
C ASP A 441 17.50 -11.82 0.52
N MET A 442 18.67 -12.47 0.66
CA MET A 442 19.32 -13.15 -0.47
C MET A 442 18.51 -14.35 -0.98
N LEU A 443 17.88 -15.13 -0.09
CA LEU A 443 16.96 -16.20 -0.50
C LEU A 443 15.74 -15.62 -1.24
N VAL A 444 15.18 -14.52 -0.74
CA VAL A 444 14.06 -13.83 -1.40
C VAL A 444 14.47 -13.37 -2.81
N MET A 445 15.63 -12.72 -2.96
CA MET A 445 16.13 -12.28 -4.28
C MET A 445 16.31 -13.44 -5.24
N ALA A 446 16.83 -14.58 -4.76
CA ALA A 446 16.94 -15.79 -5.58
C ALA A 446 15.55 -16.32 -5.98
N ASN A 447 14.59 -16.38 -5.04
CA ASN A 447 13.24 -16.85 -5.32
C ASN A 447 12.51 -16.00 -6.37
N ASN A 448 12.63 -14.68 -6.26
CA ASN A 448 12.07 -13.72 -7.23
C ASN A 448 12.76 -13.80 -8.60
N ARG A 449 13.92 -14.47 -8.67
CA ARG A 449 14.64 -14.76 -9.92
C ARG A 449 14.47 -16.21 -10.38
N GLY A 450 13.51 -16.94 -9.80
CA GLY A 450 13.13 -18.29 -10.27
C GLY A 450 13.92 -19.43 -9.65
N TYR A 451 14.79 -19.17 -8.68
CA TYR A 451 15.42 -20.21 -7.87
C TYR A 451 14.45 -20.61 -6.75
N ASP A 452 13.85 -21.80 -6.79
CA ASP A 452 12.90 -22.20 -5.75
C ASP A 452 13.58 -22.45 -4.40
N THR A 453 13.60 -21.44 -3.52
CA THR A 453 14.29 -21.52 -2.23
C THR A 453 13.38 -21.91 -1.07
N SER A 454 12.17 -22.43 -1.32
CA SER A 454 11.15 -22.66 -0.30
C SER A 454 11.68 -23.51 0.88
N LYS A 455 12.38 -24.62 0.57
CA LYS A 455 13.01 -25.49 1.59
C LYS A 455 14.10 -24.79 2.42
N SER A 456 14.80 -23.83 1.82
CA SER A 456 15.89 -23.10 2.46
C SER A 456 15.41 -22.09 3.49
N PHE A 457 14.19 -21.55 3.34
CA PHE A 457 13.59 -20.71 4.38
C PHE A 457 13.35 -21.49 5.67
N ASP A 458 12.79 -22.70 5.59
CA ASP A 458 12.59 -23.58 6.75
C ASP A 458 13.91 -23.96 7.40
N THR A 459 14.89 -24.32 6.56
CA THR A 459 16.24 -24.67 6.99
C THR A 459 16.91 -23.51 7.75
N LEU A 460 16.79 -22.28 7.24
CA LEU A 460 17.34 -21.09 7.88
C LEU A 460 16.64 -20.78 9.22
N ASN A 461 15.31 -20.86 9.27
CA ASN A 461 14.50 -20.55 10.46
C ASN A 461 14.76 -21.51 11.62
N GLN A 462 15.08 -22.77 11.33
CA GLN A 462 15.31 -23.81 12.33
C GLN A 462 16.78 -23.97 12.72
N HIS A 463 17.70 -23.25 12.05
CA HIS A 463 19.13 -23.45 12.24
C HIS A 463 19.65 -22.86 13.56
N VAL A 464 20.43 -23.67 14.29
CA VAL A 464 21.20 -23.22 15.46
C VAL A 464 22.64 -22.93 15.01
N TRP A 465 23.03 -21.67 15.12
CA TRP A 465 24.30 -21.16 14.61
C TRP A 465 25.46 -21.44 15.57
N ALA A 466 26.59 -21.85 14.99
CA ALA A 466 27.87 -21.93 15.68
C ALA A 466 28.96 -21.28 14.84
N SER A 467 29.86 -20.51 15.48
CA SER A 467 30.87 -19.72 14.79
C SER A 467 31.74 -20.58 13.86
N GLY A 468 31.81 -20.20 12.57
CA GLY A 468 32.61 -20.86 11.54
C GLY A 468 32.03 -22.16 10.98
N LYS A 469 30.87 -22.62 11.48
CA LYS A 469 30.15 -23.77 10.92
C LYS A 469 29.33 -23.32 9.71
N SER A 470 29.30 -24.17 8.70
CA SER A 470 28.66 -23.88 7.42
C SER A 470 27.21 -24.33 7.45
N LEU A 471 26.32 -23.49 6.96
CA LEU A 471 24.96 -23.84 6.57
C LEU A 471 24.90 -23.82 5.04
N GLU A 472 24.35 -24.86 4.44
CA GLU A 472 24.10 -24.94 3.00
C GLU A 472 22.62 -24.62 2.75
N LEU A 473 22.37 -23.70 1.83
CA LEU A 473 21.03 -23.30 1.42
C LEU A 473 20.90 -23.59 -0.08
N CYS A 474 19.85 -24.31 -0.42
CA CYS A 474 19.60 -24.87 -1.74
C CYS A 474 18.43 -24.21 -2.47
N TYR A 475 18.34 -24.46 -3.77
CA TYR A 475 17.15 -24.24 -4.56
C TYR A 475 16.76 -25.54 -5.28
N TYR A 476 15.47 -25.76 -5.50
CA TYR A 476 15.00 -26.91 -6.27
C TYR A 476 15.10 -26.62 -7.78
N ASN A 477 15.87 -27.46 -8.49
CA ASN A 477 16.02 -27.40 -9.94
C ASN A 477 15.00 -28.36 -10.60
N ALA A 478 13.92 -27.79 -11.14
CA ALA A 478 12.87 -28.57 -11.79
C ALA A 478 13.31 -29.29 -13.09
N GLU A 479 14.38 -28.84 -13.74
CA GLU A 479 14.91 -29.50 -14.95
C GLU A 479 15.64 -30.80 -14.60
N LEU A 480 16.27 -30.85 -13.43
CA LEU A 480 17.06 -31.99 -12.95
C LEU A 480 16.33 -32.82 -11.88
N ASP A 481 15.19 -32.33 -11.38
CA ASP A 481 14.41 -32.91 -10.28
C ASP A 481 15.24 -33.12 -9.00
N GLU A 482 16.14 -32.18 -8.70
CA GLU A 482 17.03 -32.25 -7.53
C GLU A 482 17.26 -30.89 -6.85
N ASP A 483 17.71 -30.92 -5.59
CA ASP A 483 18.10 -29.72 -4.86
C ASP A 483 19.57 -29.39 -5.14
N GLU A 484 19.84 -28.18 -5.65
CA GLU A 484 21.18 -27.67 -5.87
C GLU A 484 21.56 -26.61 -4.84
N ILE A 485 22.83 -26.55 -4.46
CA ILE A 485 23.32 -25.51 -3.53
C ILE A 485 23.25 -24.15 -4.21
N LEU A 486 22.47 -23.24 -3.64
CA LEU A 486 22.41 -21.82 -4.03
C LEU A 486 23.57 -21.06 -3.42
N PHE A 487 23.78 -21.20 -2.10
CA PHE A 487 24.97 -20.73 -1.42
C PHE A 487 25.17 -21.44 -0.08
N SER A 488 26.42 -21.47 0.38
CA SER A 488 26.72 -21.81 1.77
C SER A 488 27.17 -20.58 2.54
N VAL A 489 26.83 -20.52 3.82
CA VAL A 489 27.11 -19.37 4.69
C VAL A 489 27.68 -19.82 6.02
N LYS A 490 28.72 -19.12 6.49
CA LYS A 490 29.31 -19.28 7.83
C LYS A 490 29.18 -17.97 8.58
N ALA A 491 28.59 -18.01 9.78
CA ALA A 491 28.55 -16.87 10.67
C ALA A 491 29.72 -16.88 11.66
N PHE A 492 30.17 -15.71 12.09
CA PHE A 492 31.25 -15.55 13.07
C PHE A 492 30.84 -14.57 14.17
N LYS A 493 31.41 -14.74 15.37
CA LYS A 493 31.12 -13.91 16.55
C LYS A 493 31.27 -12.40 16.33
N LYS A 494 32.21 -11.98 15.46
CA LYS A 494 32.44 -10.57 15.10
C LYS A 494 31.47 -10.03 14.02
N ALA A 495 30.23 -10.52 14.01
CA ALA A 495 29.19 -10.12 13.05
C ALA A 495 29.63 -10.18 11.57
N ASN A 496 30.38 -11.22 11.22
CA ASN A 496 30.78 -11.48 9.82
C ASN A 496 30.03 -12.70 9.28
N LEU A 497 29.61 -12.60 8.02
CA LEU A 497 29.08 -13.71 7.24
C LEU A 497 30.03 -14.02 6.09
N HIS A 498 30.43 -15.27 5.94
CA HIS A 498 31.22 -15.74 4.81
C HIS A 498 30.32 -16.57 3.90
N PHE A 499 29.96 -16.01 2.75
CA PHE A 499 29.18 -16.66 1.73
C PHE A 499 30.07 -17.39 0.71
N HIS A 500 29.58 -18.52 0.23
CA HIS A 500 30.07 -19.21 -0.96
C HIS A 500 28.89 -19.46 -1.89
N PHE A 501 28.74 -18.61 -2.90
CA PHE A 501 27.61 -18.64 -3.82
C PHE A 501 27.80 -19.62 -4.98
N ASN A 502 26.67 -20.08 -5.52
CA ASN A 502 26.58 -20.64 -6.86
C ASN A 502 27.02 -19.59 -7.90
N GLU A 503 27.74 -20.04 -8.91
CA GLU A 503 28.34 -19.15 -9.91
C GLU A 503 27.30 -18.46 -10.79
N ARG A 504 26.26 -19.20 -11.19
CA ARG A 504 25.14 -18.68 -11.99
C ARG A 504 24.42 -17.54 -11.25
N PHE A 505 24.22 -17.69 -9.95
CA PHE A 505 23.51 -16.69 -9.16
C PHE A 505 24.34 -15.41 -8.97
N ILE A 506 25.66 -15.51 -8.76
CA ILE A 506 26.56 -14.34 -8.71
C ILE A 506 26.58 -13.59 -10.06
N ASN A 507 26.63 -14.34 -11.16
CA ASN A 507 26.62 -13.77 -12.50
C ASN A 507 25.31 -13.01 -12.74
N GLU A 508 24.18 -13.60 -12.36
CA GLU A 508 22.88 -12.94 -12.43
C GLU A 508 22.81 -11.66 -11.60
N ILE A 509 23.31 -11.67 -10.35
CA ILE A 509 23.37 -10.46 -9.51
C ILE A 509 24.17 -9.35 -10.19
N ASN A 510 25.34 -9.69 -10.73
CA ASN A 510 26.24 -8.71 -11.34
C ASN A 510 25.67 -8.10 -12.63
N VAL A 511 25.09 -8.93 -13.50
CA VAL A 511 24.46 -8.50 -14.75
C VAL A 511 23.28 -7.59 -14.45
N GLU A 512 22.42 -7.99 -13.53
CA GLU A 512 21.22 -7.21 -13.18
C GLU A 512 21.58 -5.89 -12.49
N TRP A 513 22.53 -5.92 -11.55
CA TRP A 513 23.03 -4.72 -10.90
C TRP A 513 23.56 -3.71 -11.92
N GLY A 514 24.37 -4.16 -12.88
CA GLY A 514 24.87 -3.31 -13.96
C GLY A 514 23.77 -2.76 -14.86
N ARG A 515 22.76 -3.58 -15.17
CA ARG A 515 21.61 -3.19 -16.00
C ARG A 515 20.79 -2.08 -15.34
N LEU A 516 20.43 -2.26 -14.05
CA LEU A 516 19.63 -1.30 -13.28
C LEU A 516 20.37 0.03 -13.08
N LYS A 517 21.69 -0.02 -12.89
CA LYS A 517 22.53 1.18 -12.81
C LYS A 517 22.79 1.86 -14.16
N GLY A 518 22.31 1.28 -15.26
CA GLY A 518 22.54 1.78 -16.62
C GLY A 518 23.99 1.67 -17.08
N TRP A 519 24.80 0.83 -16.43
CA TRP A 519 26.21 0.62 -16.77
C TRP A 519 26.39 -0.34 -17.95
N VAL A 520 25.47 -1.29 -18.10
CA VAL A 520 25.39 -2.19 -19.26
C VAL A 520 23.97 -2.17 -19.82
N SER A 521 23.86 -2.07 -21.14
CA SER A 521 22.56 -2.03 -21.83
C SER A 521 22.35 -3.22 -22.77
N SER A 522 23.28 -4.18 -22.81
CA SER A 522 23.18 -5.37 -23.65
C SER A 522 23.98 -6.55 -23.08
N ALA A 523 23.57 -7.77 -23.43
CA ALA A 523 24.29 -9.00 -23.09
C ALA A 523 25.76 -8.96 -23.52
N LYS A 524 26.04 -8.38 -24.70
CA LYS A 524 27.41 -8.21 -25.21
C LYS A 524 28.26 -7.33 -24.29
N GLN A 525 27.74 -6.16 -23.90
CA GLN A 525 28.45 -5.27 -22.98
C GLN A 525 28.68 -5.93 -21.63
N ALA A 526 27.69 -6.67 -21.10
CA ALA A 526 27.85 -7.39 -19.85
C ALA A 526 28.95 -8.47 -19.94
N SER A 527 28.96 -9.25 -21.02
CA SER A 527 30.00 -10.25 -21.27
C SER A 527 31.39 -9.62 -21.34
N ASP A 528 31.53 -8.53 -22.12
CA ASP A 528 32.80 -7.81 -22.30
C ASP A 528 33.34 -7.21 -20.99
N GLU A 529 32.46 -6.68 -20.15
CA GLU A 529 32.83 -6.01 -18.88
C GLU A 529 33.07 -6.97 -17.72
N MET A 530 32.27 -8.04 -17.63
CA MET A 530 32.23 -8.95 -16.48
C MET A 530 32.99 -10.25 -16.73
N GLY A 531 33.32 -10.57 -17.98
CA GLY A 531 33.98 -11.83 -18.36
C GLY A 531 33.07 -13.06 -18.25
N ILE A 532 31.76 -12.85 -18.30
CA ILE A 532 30.73 -13.91 -18.30
C ILE A 532 30.53 -14.39 -19.74
N ASP A 533 30.21 -15.67 -19.91
CA ASP A 533 29.92 -16.23 -21.23
C ASP A 533 28.74 -15.49 -21.91
N ILE A 534 28.85 -15.23 -23.20
CA ILE A 534 27.84 -14.45 -23.93
C ILE A 534 26.49 -15.15 -23.98
N GLU A 535 26.44 -16.49 -24.07
CA GLU A 535 25.18 -17.23 -24.09
C GLU A 535 24.50 -17.16 -22.71
N GLU A 536 25.29 -17.19 -21.63
CA GLU A 536 24.77 -16.95 -20.27
C GLU A 536 24.24 -15.51 -20.12
N CYS A 537 24.97 -14.50 -20.58
CA CYS A 537 24.49 -13.11 -20.57
C CYS A 537 23.21 -12.93 -21.40
N ILE A 538 23.08 -13.57 -22.56
CA ILE A 538 21.85 -13.53 -23.37
C ILE A 538 20.69 -14.09 -22.56
N LYS A 539 20.86 -15.29 -21.97
CA LYS A 539 19.83 -15.89 -21.11
C LYS A 539 19.44 -14.99 -19.95
N LEU A 540 20.39 -14.31 -19.32
CA LEU A 540 20.13 -13.39 -18.20
C LEU A 540 19.40 -12.12 -18.63
N PHE A 541 19.68 -11.58 -19.81
CA PHE A 541 18.97 -10.41 -20.36
C PHE A 541 17.55 -10.75 -20.85
N ASP A 542 17.36 -11.96 -21.38
CA ASP A 542 16.05 -12.44 -21.85
C ASP A 542 15.19 -13.01 -20.70
N LYS A 543 15.79 -13.23 -19.53
CA LYS A 543 15.09 -13.74 -18.34
C LYS A 543 14.06 -12.72 -17.87
N GLN A 544 12.79 -13.04 -18.10
CA GLN A 544 11.70 -12.32 -17.44
C GLN A 544 11.81 -12.51 -15.93
N VAL A 545 11.58 -11.43 -15.17
CA VAL A 545 11.48 -11.51 -13.71
C VAL A 545 10.39 -12.53 -13.36
N SER A 546 10.68 -13.42 -12.40
CA SER A 546 9.78 -14.51 -12.05
C SER A 546 8.43 -13.96 -11.59
N HIS A 547 7.36 -14.32 -12.28
CA HIS A 547 5.98 -13.99 -11.93
C HIS A 547 5.48 -14.74 -10.68
N ARG A 548 6.35 -15.31 -9.83
CA ARG A 548 5.95 -16.09 -8.64
C ARG A 548 5.10 -15.29 -7.65
N ILE A 549 5.30 -13.97 -7.56
CA ILE A 549 4.45 -13.09 -6.75
C ILE A 549 3.03 -12.97 -7.35
N GLN A 550 2.92 -13.06 -8.67
CA GLN A 550 1.67 -12.95 -9.42
C GLN A 550 0.82 -14.23 -9.37
N ASN A 551 1.40 -15.34 -8.95
CA ASN A 551 0.75 -16.66 -8.92
C ASN A 551 0.03 -16.99 -7.59
N ASN A 552 -0.18 -16.02 -6.69
CA ASN A 552 -0.97 -16.26 -5.49
C ASN A 552 -2.45 -16.49 -5.89
N PRO A 553 -3.08 -17.63 -5.52
CA PRO A 553 -4.48 -17.91 -5.86
C PRO A 553 -5.45 -16.80 -5.45
N ILE A 554 -5.17 -16.10 -4.34
CA ILE A 554 -5.98 -14.97 -3.85
C ILE A 554 -5.85 -13.76 -4.77
N LEU A 555 -4.68 -13.52 -5.37
CA LEU A 555 -4.45 -12.41 -6.32
C LEU A 555 -5.04 -12.70 -7.70
N ILE A 556 -5.14 -13.97 -8.09
CA ILE A 556 -5.62 -14.38 -9.43
C ILE A 556 -7.15 -14.49 -9.49
N GLY A 557 -7.81 -14.65 -8.33
CA GLY A 557 -9.27 -14.80 -8.20
C GLY A 557 -9.68 -16.24 -8.00
#